data_AF-A0A090AV41-F1
#
_entry.id   AF-A0A090AV41-F1
#
_cell.length_a   1.000
_cell.length_b   1.000
_cell.length_c   1.000
_cell.angle_alpha   90.00
_cell.angle_beta   90.00
_cell.angle_gamma   90.00
#
_symmetry.space_group_name_H-M   'P 1'
#
loop_
_entity.id
_entity.type
_entity.pdbx_description
1 polymer ?
#
loop_
_entity_poly.entity_id
_entity_poly.type
_entity_poly.pdbx_seq_one_letter_code
_entity_poly.pdbx_strand_id
1 'polypeptide(L)'
;MSTSATDLTSDSVRELLSDRKVFPGLPDDLGEDAELVLDSLGLVWLLHVVEERYGLVVEPTDEDIAGLTSLRRLTAYLRTEHLRTARKGGARDDA
;
A
#
# COMPACT_ATOMS: atom_id res chain seq x y z
N MET A 1 6.11 4.85 -17.38
CA MET A 1 4.72 5.30 -17.13
C MET A 1 4.74 5.96 -15.77
N SER A 2 4.44 7.26 -15.68
CA SER A 2 4.51 7.99 -14.40
C SER A 2 3.24 7.76 -13.61
N THR A 3 3.23 6.74 -12.75
CA THR A 3 2.09 6.45 -11.88
C THR A 3 1.94 7.58 -10.86
N SER A 4 0.81 8.27 -10.90
CA SER A 4 0.57 9.46 -10.08
C SER A 4 -0.05 9.06 -8.73
N ALA A 5 0.08 9.90 -7.70
CA ALA A 5 -0.51 9.63 -6.37
C ALA A 5 -2.03 9.37 -6.41
N THR A 6 -2.70 9.84 -7.46
CA THR A 6 -4.14 9.67 -7.69
C THR A 6 -4.52 8.23 -8.03
N ASP A 7 -3.58 7.39 -8.50
CA ASP A 7 -3.84 6.00 -8.91
C ASP A 7 -3.94 5.03 -7.70
N LEU A 8 -3.48 5.46 -6.51
CA LEU A 8 -3.64 4.72 -5.25
C LEU A 8 -4.99 5.07 -4.60
N THR A 9 -6.04 4.40 -5.07
CA THR A 9 -7.41 4.46 -4.52
C THR A 9 -7.73 3.20 -3.71
N SER A 10 -8.82 3.22 -2.94
CA SER A 10 -9.29 2.04 -2.20
C SER A 10 -9.56 0.85 -3.12
N ASP A 11 -10.09 1.10 -4.33
CA ASP A 11 -10.31 0.06 -5.33
C ASP A 11 -9.00 -0.53 -5.85
N SER A 12 -8.00 0.30 -6.15
CA SER A 12 -6.68 -0.19 -6.55
C SER A 12 -6.05 -1.04 -5.44
N VAL A 13 -6.11 -0.61 -4.18
CA VAL A 13 -5.58 -1.39 -3.06
C VAL A 13 -6.38 -2.68 -2.85
N ARG A 14 -7.71 -2.66 -3.05
CA ARG A 14 -8.53 -3.87 -3.02
C ARG A 14 -8.11 -4.85 -4.12
N GLU A 15 -7.80 -4.37 -5.31
CA GLU A 15 -7.27 -5.19 -6.41
C GLU A 15 -5.95 -5.86 -6.01
N LEU A 16 -5.04 -5.14 -5.33
CA LEU A 16 -3.80 -5.73 -4.80
C LEU A 16 -4.08 -6.86 -3.80
N LEU A 17 -5.09 -6.69 -2.95
CA LEU A 17 -5.49 -7.67 -1.94
C LEU A 17 -6.35 -8.83 -2.48
N SER A 18 -6.63 -8.85 -3.79
CA SER A 18 -7.52 -9.86 -4.41
C SER A 18 -6.84 -11.21 -4.64
N ASP A 19 -5.51 -11.31 -4.51
CA ASP A 19 -4.81 -12.60 -4.65
C ASP A 19 -5.08 -13.50 -3.44
N ARG A 20 -6.04 -14.42 -3.59
CA ARG A 20 -6.44 -15.39 -2.56
C ARG A 20 -5.34 -16.39 -2.17
N LYS A 21 -4.29 -16.55 -2.98
CA LYS A 21 -3.14 -17.39 -2.60
C LYS A 21 -2.29 -16.71 -1.53
N VAL A 22 -2.28 -15.38 -1.52
CA VAL A 22 -1.54 -14.56 -0.57
C VAL A 22 -2.45 -14.12 0.59
N PHE A 23 -3.72 -13.80 0.29
CA PHE A 23 -4.73 -13.33 1.24
C PHE A 23 -5.94 -14.27 1.29
N PRO A 24 -5.79 -15.50 1.80
CA PRO A 24 -6.87 -16.48 1.84
C PRO A 24 -8.01 -16.08 2.78
N GLY A 25 -7.75 -15.22 3.76
CA GLY A 25 -8.73 -14.80 4.78
C GLY A 25 -9.53 -13.53 4.45
N LEU A 26 -9.22 -12.83 3.35
CA LEU A 26 -9.92 -11.60 3.00
C LEU A 26 -11.17 -11.90 2.15
N PRO A 27 -12.28 -11.16 2.35
CA PRO A 27 -13.42 -11.20 1.44
C PRO A 27 -13.11 -10.49 0.11
N ASP A 28 -13.81 -10.85 -0.97
CA ASP A 28 -13.69 -10.19 -2.29
C ASP A 28 -14.21 -8.75 -2.26
N ASP A 29 -15.29 -8.55 -1.52
CA ASP A 29 -15.86 -7.22 -1.26
C ASP A 29 -15.40 -6.69 0.10
N LEU A 30 -14.08 -6.52 0.27
CA LEU A 30 -13.54 -5.90 1.47
C LEU A 30 -13.97 -4.44 1.53
N GLY A 31 -14.91 -4.15 2.45
CA GLY A 31 -15.35 -2.80 2.75
C GLY A 31 -14.21 -1.92 3.29
N GLU A 32 -14.30 -0.60 3.11
CA GLU A 32 -13.22 0.33 3.49
C GLU A 32 -12.89 0.30 4.99
N ASP A 33 -13.90 0.04 5.81
CA ASP A 33 -13.84 -0.01 7.28
C ASP A 33 -13.90 -1.43 7.85
N ALA A 34 -13.87 -2.45 6.97
CA ALA A 34 -13.76 -3.82 7.42
C ALA A 34 -12.42 -4.06 8.12
N GLU A 35 -12.44 -4.95 9.11
CA GLU A 35 -11.23 -5.39 9.80
C GLU A 35 -10.30 -6.09 8.80
N LEU A 36 -9.12 -5.51 8.61
CA LEU A 36 -8.06 -6.04 7.76
C LEU A 36 -6.98 -6.62 8.66
N VAL A 37 -6.70 -7.90 8.47
CA VAL A 37 -5.60 -8.59 9.13
C VAL A 37 -4.62 -9.03 8.05
N LEU A 38 -3.39 -8.53 8.14
CA LEU A 38 -2.28 -8.90 7.27
C LEU A 38 -1.27 -9.73 8.06
N ASP A 39 -1.06 -10.96 7.64
CA ASP A 39 0.07 -11.75 8.11
C ASP A 39 1.40 -11.16 7.60
N SER A 40 2.51 -11.57 8.20
CA SER A 40 3.86 -11.09 7.82
C SER A 40 4.17 -11.30 6.33
N LEU A 41 3.77 -12.44 5.76
CA LEU A 41 3.92 -12.71 4.32
C LEU A 41 3.02 -11.80 3.48
N GLY A 42 1.77 -11.60 3.90
CA GLY A 42 0.80 -10.77 3.17
C GLY A 42 1.25 -9.32 3.10
N LEU A 43 1.80 -8.79 4.21
CA LEU A 43 2.36 -7.45 4.26
C LEU A 43 3.58 -7.32 3.32
N VAL A 44 4.57 -8.21 3.44
CA VAL A 44 5.78 -8.14 2.58
C VAL A 44 5.41 -8.27 1.10
N TRP A 45 4.50 -9.17 0.75
CA TRP A 45 4.03 -9.32 -0.61
C TRP A 45 3.32 -8.06 -1.10
N LEU A 46 2.45 -7.46 -0.28
CA LEU A 46 1.77 -6.22 -0.63
C LEU A 46 2.77 -5.10 -0.92
N LEU A 47 3.76 -4.91 -0.05
CA LEU A 47 4.81 -3.91 -0.22
C LEU A 47 5.59 -4.14 -1.52
N HIS A 48 5.93 -5.40 -1.80
CA HIS A 48 6.62 -5.77 -3.04
C HIS A 48 5.78 -5.45 -4.30
N VAL A 49 4.48 -5.77 -4.31
CA VAL A 49 3.63 -5.46 -5.47
C VAL A 49 3.39 -3.96 -5.63
N VAL A 50 3.31 -3.22 -4.52
CA VAL A 50 3.24 -1.75 -4.56
C VAL A 50 4.51 -1.17 -5.18
N GLU A 51 5.68 -1.68 -4.81
CA GLU A 51 6.94 -1.29 -5.43
C GLU A 51 6.97 -1.60 -6.93
N GLU A 52 6.64 -2.82 -7.34
CA GLU A 52 6.66 -3.25 -8.75
C GLU A 52 5.67 -2.43 -9.62
N ARG A 53 4.46 -2.15 -9.12
CA ARG A 53 3.41 -1.48 -9.90
C ARG A 53 3.52 0.05 -9.87
N TYR A 54 3.92 0.62 -8.73
CA TYR A 54 3.88 2.06 -8.50
C TYR A 54 5.28 2.69 -8.37
N GLY A 55 6.36 1.88 -8.35
CA GLY A 55 7.71 2.36 -8.06
C GLY A 55 7.85 2.89 -6.64
N LEU A 56 6.93 2.51 -5.74
CA LEU A 56 6.83 3.06 -4.40
C LEU A 56 7.42 2.07 -3.39
N VAL A 57 8.64 2.37 -2.93
CA VAL A 57 9.29 1.65 -1.83
C VAL A 57 8.76 2.19 -0.51
N VAL A 58 8.18 1.32 0.31
CA VAL A 58 7.61 1.69 1.61
C VAL A 58 8.17 0.78 2.71
N GLU A 59 8.61 1.38 3.80
CA GLU A 59 9.17 0.69 4.96
C GLU A 59 8.34 1.06 6.21
N PRO A 60 7.20 0.37 6.45
CA PRO A 60 6.36 0.66 7.60
C PRO A 60 7.06 0.30 8.90
N THR A 61 6.97 1.20 9.88
CA THR A 61 7.41 0.95 11.25
C THR A 61 6.42 0.04 11.98
N ASP A 62 6.80 -0.51 13.13
CA ASP A 62 5.88 -1.33 13.95
C ASP A 62 4.59 -0.57 14.30
N GLU A 63 4.67 0.74 14.52
CA GLU A 63 3.52 1.60 14.77
C GLU A 63 2.63 1.74 13.54
N ASP A 64 3.22 1.90 12.35
CA ASP A 64 2.47 1.94 11.09
C ASP A 64 1.74 0.62 10.88
N ILE A 65 2.44 -0.52 11.04
CA ILE A 65 1.88 -1.87 10.89
C ILE A 65 0.69 -2.08 11.81
N ALA A 66 0.80 -1.68 13.09
CA ALA A 66 -0.30 -1.74 14.04
C ALA A 66 -1.50 -0.85 13.64
N GLY A 67 -1.28 0.17 12.82
CA GLY A 67 -2.30 1.03 12.24
C GLY A 67 -2.97 0.49 10.98
N LEU A 68 -2.40 -0.49 10.27
CA LEU A 68 -2.89 -1.04 9.00
C LEU A 68 -4.06 -2.03 9.17
N THR A 69 -5.07 -1.65 9.95
CA THR A 69 -6.18 -2.52 10.36
C THR A 69 -7.45 -2.38 9.52
N SER A 70 -7.43 -1.55 8.48
CA SER A 70 -8.54 -1.45 7.52
C SER A 70 -8.03 -1.01 6.15
N LEU A 71 -8.82 -1.29 5.10
CA LEU A 71 -8.51 -0.87 3.73
C LEU A 71 -8.36 0.66 3.62
N ARG A 72 -9.20 1.42 4.32
CA ARG A 72 -9.10 2.89 4.36
C ARG A 72 -7.77 3.36 4.93
N ARG A 73 -7.33 2.78 6.05
CA ARG A 73 -6.06 3.16 6.71
C ARG A 73 -4.87 2.78 5.86
N LEU A 74 -4.88 1.57 5.29
CA LEU A 74 -3.84 1.11 4.38
C LEU A 74 -3.72 2.01 3.15
N THR A 75 -4.84 2.35 2.53
CA THR A 75 -4.87 3.25 1.35
C THR A 75 -4.34 4.64 1.71
N ALA A 76 -4.74 5.19 2.86
CA ALA A 76 -4.26 6.48 3.33
C ALA A 76 -2.75 6.48 3.61
N TYR A 77 -2.24 5.39 4.19
CA TYR A 77 -0.81 5.19 4.44
C TYR A 77 -0.01 5.18 3.14
N LEU A 78 -0.37 4.29 2.20
CA LEU A 78 0.32 4.18 0.91
C LEU A 78 0.29 5.49 0.11
N ARG A 79 -0.84 6.21 0.13
CA ARG A 79 -0.95 7.54 -0.49
C ARG A 79 -0.02 8.56 0.15
N THR A 80 0.08 8.56 1.48
CA THR A 80 0.97 9.47 2.21
C THR A 80 2.42 9.22 1.85
N GLU A 81 2.82 7.96 1.77
CA GLU A 81 4.19 7.58 1.38
C GLU A 81 4.46 7.91 -0.09
N HIS A 82 3.52 7.72 -1.00
CA HIS A 82 3.66 8.17 -2.40
C HIS A 82 3.90 9.67 -2.50
N LEU A 83 3.17 10.47 -1.72
CA LEU A 83 3.35 11.92 -1.67
C LEU A 83 4.68 12.33 -1.04
N ARG A 84 5.19 11.60 -0.04
CA ARG A 84 6.54 11.81 0.50
C ARG A 84 7.61 11.53 -0.56
N THR A 85 7.50 10.43 -1.28
CA THR A 85 8.46 10.02 -2.31
C THR A 85 8.47 11.02 -3.46
N ALA A 86 7.29 11.51 -3.89
CA ALA A 86 7.19 12.57 -4.90
C ALA A 86 7.88 13.88 -4.47
N ARG A 87 7.86 14.23 -3.17
CA ARG A 87 8.59 15.40 -2.65
C ARG A 87 10.10 15.15 -2.54
N LYS A 88 10.51 13.94 -2.18
CA LYS A 88 11.91 13.55 -2.02
C LYS A 88 12.65 13.44 -3.36
N GLY A 89 11.93 13.07 -4.43
CA GLY A 89 12.45 13.01 -5.81
C GLY A 89 12.87 14.36 -6.41
N GLY A 90 12.60 15.49 -5.74
CA GLY A 90 13.05 16.82 -6.17
C GLY A 90 14.40 17.28 -5.60
N ALA A 91 15.10 16.45 -4.80
CA ALA A 91 16.28 16.88 -4.03
C ALA A 91 17.60 16.19 -4.42
N ARG A 92 17.70 15.54 -5.58
CA ARG A 92 18.94 14.91 -6.03
C ARG A 92 19.09 15.06 -7.53
N ASP A 93 19.88 16.05 -7.94
CA ASP A 93 20.71 16.03 -9.15
C ASP A 93 21.72 17.21 -9.14
N ASP A 94 22.36 17.51 -8.01
CA ASP A 94 23.46 18.51 -7.96
C ASP A 94 24.54 18.07 -6.93
N ALA A 95 25.48 17.20 -7.33
CA ALA A 95 26.77 17.04 -6.65
C ALA A 95 27.81 16.42 -7.59
#